data_AF-A0A914YJI4-F1
#
_entry.id   AF-A0A914YJI4-F1
#
_cell.length_a   1.000
_cell.length_b   1.000
_cell.length_c   1.000
_cell.angle_alpha   90.00
_cell.angle_beta   90.00
_cell.angle_gamma   90.00
#
_symmetry.space_group_name_H-M   'P 1'
#
loop_
_entity.id
_entity.type
_entity.pdbx_description
1 polymer ?
#
loop_
_entity_poly.entity_id
_entity_poly.type
_entity_poly.pdbx_seq_one_letter_code
_entity_poly.pdbx_strand_id
1 'polypeptide(L)'
;MYLSLKIYLTKHAYSNAEHTDLWKALTEVVPNNLTSWTGEKFDVDDFAKKWTEQMGYPVVTVSTTTKGVQLSQKRFKMDENSVESSRFKNAKFWYKWDVPIWYTIDGESHPMTWLHTESELNLSNSKDLVFVNSDSDGFYRVKYDDEQMAKINQQLVQDHSKIASRSRARYIDDAFTMAQAGQISYENVLEMSRHEWFAYYCRIFRG
;
A
#
# COMPACT_ATOMS: atom_id res chain seq x y z
N MET A 1 -9.77 3.50 -18.41
CA MET A 1 -10.71 2.57 -17.74
C MET A 1 -12.06 2.45 -18.44
N TYR A 2 -12.79 3.53 -18.75
CA TYR A 2 -14.08 3.42 -19.47
C TYR A 2 -13.94 2.74 -20.84
N LEU A 3 -12.93 3.13 -21.63
CA LEU A 3 -12.70 2.58 -22.96
C LEU A 3 -12.40 1.08 -22.96
N SER A 4 -11.56 0.59 -22.03
CA SER A 4 -11.25 -0.83 -21.90
C SER A 4 -12.46 -1.67 -21.54
N LEU A 5 -13.30 -1.20 -20.61
CA LEU A 5 -14.53 -1.90 -20.24
C LEU A 5 -15.50 -1.98 -21.42
N LYS A 6 -15.61 -0.90 -22.22
CA LYS A 6 -16.41 -0.93 -23.44
C LYS A 6 -15.87 -1.94 -24.45
N ILE A 7 -14.56 -1.99 -24.67
CA ILE A 7 -13.92 -2.98 -25.56
C ILE A 7 -14.20 -4.40 -25.07
N TYR A 8 -13.96 -4.68 -23.79
CA TYR A 8 -14.19 -5.98 -23.17
C TYR A 8 -15.65 -6.44 -23.32
N LEU A 9 -16.61 -5.61 -22.89
CA LEU A 9 -18.03 -5.95 -22.93
C LEU A 9 -18.54 -6.12 -24.38
N THR A 10 -18.03 -5.34 -25.33
CA THR A 10 -18.43 -5.46 -26.74
C THR A 10 -17.88 -6.75 -27.36
N LYS A 11 -16.62 -7.07 -27.06
CA LYS A 11 -15.92 -8.25 -27.62
C LYS A 11 -16.48 -9.56 -27.09
N HIS A 12 -16.93 -9.59 -25.84
CA HIS A 12 -17.48 -10.78 -25.17
C HIS A 12 -19.00 -10.72 -25.00
N ALA A 13 -19.69 -9.88 -25.78
CA ALA A 13 -21.15 -9.80 -25.75
C ALA A 13 -21.78 -11.15 -26.13
N TYR A 14 -22.72 -11.62 -25.31
CA TYR A 14 -23.44 -12.89 -25.49
C TYR A 14 -22.55 -14.15 -25.49
N SER A 15 -21.32 -14.05 -25.00
CA SER A 15 -20.38 -15.17 -24.84
C SER A 15 -19.78 -15.20 -23.45
N ASN A 16 -18.84 -16.13 -23.21
CA ASN A 16 -18.11 -16.23 -21.95
C ASN A 16 -16.76 -15.52 -22.07
N ALA A 17 -16.17 -15.17 -20.93
CA ALA A 17 -14.85 -14.57 -20.82
C ALA A 17 -14.12 -15.11 -19.60
N GLU A 18 -12.80 -15.11 -19.67
CA GLU A 18 -11.93 -15.41 -18.53
C GLU A 18 -11.29 -14.13 -17.97
N HIS A 19 -10.69 -14.21 -16.78
CA HIS A 19 -10.02 -13.06 -16.16
C HIS A 19 -8.91 -12.48 -17.06
N THR A 20 -8.24 -13.31 -17.86
CA THR A 20 -7.19 -12.87 -18.78
C THR A 20 -7.72 -12.00 -19.93
N ASP A 21 -8.99 -12.17 -20.32
CA ASP A 21 -9.61 -11.36 -21.36
C ASP A 21 -9.83 -9.91 -20.88
N LEU A 22 -10.18 -9.74 -19.60
CA LEU A 22 -10.31 -8.43 -18.98
C LEU A 22 -8.95 -7.71 -18.94
N TRP A 23 -7.89 -8.42 -18.52
CA TRP A 23 -6.55 -7.83 -18.45
C TRP A 23 -6.03 -7.42 -19.82
N LYS A 24 -6.22 -8.24 -20.85
CA LYS A 24 -5.86 -7.88 -22.23
C LYS A 24 -6.55 -6.61 -22.71
N ALA A 25 -7.87 -6.50 -22.46
CA ALA A 25 -8.63 -5.30 -22.84
C ALA A 25 -8.16 -4.05 -22.07
N LEU A 26 -7.70 -4.21 -20.82
CA LEU A 26 -7.10 -3.13 -20.05
C LEU A 26 -5.71 -2.76 -20.58
N THR A 27 -4.84 -3.72 -20.89
CA THR A 27 -3.50 -3.49 -21.48
C THR A 27 -3.59 -2.77 -22.83
N GLU A 28 -4.61 -3.07 -23.65
CA GLU A 28 -4.80 -2.47 -24.98
C GLU A 28 -4.93 -0.93 -24.93
N VAL A 29 -5.55 -0.39 -23.87
CA VAL A 29 -5.79 1.05 -23.73
C VAL A 29 -4.75 1.75 -22.83
N VAL A 30 -3.72 1.03 -22.38
CA VAL A 30 -2.66 1.62 -21.56
C VAL A 30 -1.88 2.64 -22.39
N PRO A 31 -1.80 3.90 -21.92
CA PRO A 31 -0.98 4.93 -22.54
C PRO A 31 0.50 4.52 -22.62
N ASN A 32 1.19 4.89 -23.69
CA ASN A 32 2.60 4.53 -23.89
C ASN A 32 3.56 5.18 -22.87
N ASN A 33 3.12 6.23 -22.17
CA ASN A 33 3.89 6.89 -21.12
C ASN A 33 3.70 6.25 -19.74
N LEU A 34 2.77 5.31 -19.58
CA LEU A 34 2.65 4.54 -18.34
C LEU A 34 3.58 3.33 -18.43
N THR A 35 4.62 3.34 -17.59
CA THR A 35 5.65 2.32 -17.56
C THR A 35 5.58 1.49 -16.27
N SER A 36 6.03 0.24 -16.36
CA SER A 36 6.27 -0.62 -15.19
C SER A 36 7.54 -0.18 -14.45
N TRP A 37 7.87 -0.87 -13.37
CA TRP A 37 9.10 -0.66 -12.63
C TRP A 37 10.37 -0.91 -13.47
N THR A 38 10.30 -1.68 -14.56
CA THR A 38 11.43 -1.92 -15.49
C THR A 38 11.64 -0.78 -16.48
N GLY A 39 10.72 0.18 -16.54
CA GLY A 39 10.70 1.24 -17.57
C GLY A 39 10.07 0.80 -18.90
N GLU A 40 9.63 -0.45 -19.00
CA GLU A 40 8.89 -0.96 -20.16
C GLU A 40 7.42 -0.51 -20.11
N LYS A 41 6.72 -0.61 -21.24
CA LYS A 41 5.29 -0.30 -21.29
C LYS A 41 4.54 -1.15 -20.25
N PHE A 42 3.70 -0.50 -19.45
CA PHE A 42 2.96 -1.18 -18.39
C PHE A 42 2.01 -2.24 -18.96
N ASP A 43 2.20 -3.48 -18.52
CA ASP A 43 1.33 -4.61 -18.86
C ASP A 43 0.40 -4.94 -17.69
N VAL A 44 -0.90 -4.74 -17.90
CA VAL A 44 -1.93 -4.98 -16.89
C VAL A 44 -2.08 -6.47 -16.59
N ASP A 45 -1.84 -7.36 -17.56
CA ASP A 45 -1.97 -8.81 -17.35
C ASP A 45 -0.86 -9.32 -16.42
N ASP A 46 0.38 -8.94 -16.68
CA ASP A 46 1.52 -9.28 -15.81
C ASP A 46 1.39 -8.67 -14.41
N PHE A 47 0.91 -7.42 -14.31
CA PHE A 47 0.58 -6.80 -13.03
C PHE A 47 -0.52 -7.58 -12.30
N ALA A 48 -1.67 -7.80 -12.95
CA ALA A 48 -2.85 -8.39 -12.33
C ALA A 48 -2.57 -9.82 -11.84
N LYS A 49 -1.81 -10.62 -12.61
CA LYS A 49 -1.42 -11.98 -12.20
C LYS A 49 -0.69 -12.01 -10.85
N LYS A 50 0.23 -11.07 -10.60
CA LYS A 50 0.91 -10.97 -9.31
C LYS A 50 -0.04 -10.67 -8.16
N TRP A 51 -1.17 -9.98 -8.43
CA TRP A 51 -2.17 -9.66 -7.42
C TRP A 51 -3.27 -10.71 -7.26
N THR A 52 -3.62 -11.46 -8.31
CA THR A 52 -4.79 -12.36 -8.31
C THR A 52 -4.45 -13.85 -8.24
N GLU A 53 -3.23 -14.26 -8.63
CA GLU A 53 -2.85 -15.69 -8.70
C GLU A 53 -1.98 -16.16 -7.53
N GLN A 54 -1.83 -15.34 -6.49
CA GLN A 54 -1.23 -15.73 -5.21
C GLN A 54 -2.05 -15.18 -4.05
N MET A 55 -2.07 -15.90 -2.94
CA MET A 55 -2.89 -15.51 -1.80
C MET A 55 -2.24 -14.45 -0.91
N GLY A 56 -3.08 -13.69 -0.22
CA GLY A 56 -2.64 -12.66 0.73
C GLY A 56 -2.37 -11.32 0.05
N TYR A 57 -1.63 -10.47 0.75
CA TYR A 57 -1.29 -9.10 0.32
C TYR A 57 0.04 -8.67 0.96
N PRO A 58 0.72 -7.66 0.40
CA PRO A 58 1.97 -7.16 0.97
C PRO A 58 1.74 -6.19 2.14
N VAL A 59 2.68 -6.22 3.07
CA VAL A 59 3.01 -5.11 3.97
C VAL A 59 4.19 -4.37 3.36
N VAL A 60 4.03 -3.07 3.16
CA VAL A 60 5.14 -2.17 2.84
C VAL A 60 5.73 -1.66 4.16
N THR A 61 6.99 -1.98 4.41
CA THR A 61 7.73 -1.45 5.56
C THR A 61 8.45 -0.18 5.16
N VAL A 62 8.28 0.88 5.95
CA VAL A 62 8.95 2.18 5.81
C VAL A 62 9.97 2.29 6.94
N SER A 63 11.26 2.22 6.59
CA SER A 63 12.37 2.30 7.52
C SER A 63 13.14 3.59 7.30
N THR A 64 13.42 4.33 8.36
CA THR A 64 14.22 5.56 8.30
C THR A 64 15.67 5.24 7.98
N THR A 65 16.26 6.01 7.08
CA THR A 65 17.68 5.95 6.72
C THR A 65 18.33 7.31 6.95
N THR A 66 19.66 7.39 6.80
CA THR A 66 20.39 8.65 6.93
C THR A 66 20.02 9.68 5.85
N LYS A 67 19.47 9.24 4.72
CA LYS A 67 19.13 10.07 3.55
C LYS A 67 17.63 10.20 3.32
N GLY A 68 16.79 9.51 4.08
CA GLY A 68 15.35 9.50 3.87
C GLY A 68 14.68 8.26 4.43
N VAL A 69 13.98 7.51 3.58
CA VAL A 69 13.35 6.24 3.96
C VAL A 69 13.62 5.14 2.92
N GLN A 70 13.78 3.91 3.42
CA GLN A 70 13.80 2.69 2.62
C GLN A 70 12.42 2.03 2.70
N LEU A 71 11.88 1.71 1.54
CA LEU A 71 10.68 0.91 1.37
C LEU A 71 11.07 -0.53 1.07
N SER A 72 10.44 -1.48 1.74
CA SER A 72 10.54 -2.91 1.44
C SER A 72 9.17 -3.56 1.52
N GLN A 73 8.99 -4.68 0.81
CA GLN A 73 7.74 -5.44 0.89
C GLN A 73 7.96 -6.84 1.47
N LYS A 74 6.97 -7.30 2.23
CA LYS A 74 6.83 -8.70 2.62
C LYS A 74 5.37 -9.09 2.64
N ARG A 75 5.05 -10.38 2.45
CA ARG A 75 3.67 -10.84 2.64
C ARG A 75 3.22 -10.67 4.08
N PHE A 76 2.01 -10.17 4.28
CA PHE A 76 1.39 -10.13 5.60
C PHE A 76 1.03 -11.53 6.09
N LYS A 77 1.36 -11.82 7.35
CA LYS A 77 0.89 -12.98 8.11
C LYS A 77 0.51 -12.51 9.51
N MET A 78 -0.61 -13.03 10.01
CA MET A 78 -1.04 -12.75 11.39
C MET A 78 -0.06 -13.37 12.40
N ASP A 79 0.41 -14.58 12.13
CA ASP A 79 1.51 -15.20 12.86
C ASP A 79 2.71 -15.34 11.92
N GLU A 80 3.73 -14.49 12.11
CA GLU A 80 4.93 -14.48 11.28
C GLU A 80 5.69 -15.82 11.39
N ASN A 81 5.65 -16.46 12.56
CA ASN A 81 6.35 -17.71 12.86
C ASN A 81 5.59 -18.96 12.37
N SER A 82 4.33 -18.82 11.97
CA SER A 82 3.54 -19.95 11.46
C SER A 82 4.22 -20.61 10.25
N VAL A 83 4.32 -21.93 10.24
CA VAL A 83 4.90 -22.65 9.09
C VAL A 83 3.94 -22.54 7.89
N GLU A 84 4.47 -22.16 6.74
CA GLU A 84 3.68 -22.07 5.52
C GLU A 84 3.13 -23.46 5.14
N SER A 85 1.81 -23.52 4.88
CA SER A 85 1.17 -24.76 4.46
C SER A 85 1.77 -25.25 3.14
N SER A 86 1.89 -26.57 2.94
CA SER A 86 2.48 -27.15 1.72
C SER A 86 1.85 -26.62 0.43
N ARG A 87 0.53 -26.40 0.41
CA ARG A 87 -0.21 -25.82 -0.73
C ARG A 87 0.18 -24.38 -1.09
N PHE A 88 0.94 -23.69 -0.22
CA PHE A 88 1.27 -22.27 -0.33
C PHE A 88 2.78 -22.00 -0.35
N LYS A 89 3.63 -23.03 -0.25
CA LYS A 89 5.10 -22.87 -0.25
C LYS A 89 5.68 -22.42 -1.60
N ASN A 90 5.04 -22.83 -2.70
CA ASN A 90 5.52 -22.57 -4.06
C ASN A 90 4.62 -21.56 -4.77
N ALA A 91 4.42 -20.38 -4.17
CA ALA A 91 3.66 -19.31 -4.79
C ALA A 91 4.31 -18.90 -6.12
N LYS A 92 3.49 -18.75 -7.16
CA LYS A 92 3.93 -18.48 -8.54
C LYS A 92 4.89 -17.29 -8.67
N PHE A 93 4.70 -16.27 -7.83
CA PHE A 93 5.50 -15.04 -7.83
C PHE A 93 6.29 -14.83 -6.53
N TRP A 94 6.53 -15.90 -5.76
CA TRP A 94 7.30 -15.85 -4.51
C TRP A 94 6.79 -14.82 -3.49
N TYR A 95 5.48 -14.53 -3.50
CA TYR A 95 4.86 -13.49 -2.70
C TYR A 95 5.50 -12.11 -2.87
N LYS A 96 5.86 -11.78 -4.11
CA LYS A 96 6.23 -10.43 -4.52
C LYS A 96 5.14 -9.85 -5.39
N TRP A 97 4.85 -8.57 -5.18
CA TRP A 97 3.89 -7.79 -5.95
C TRP A 97 4.59 -6.59 -6.57
N ASP A 98 4.13 -6.15 -7.73
CA ASP A 98 4.47 -4.81 -8.23
C ASP A 98 3.56 -3.83 -7.51
N VAL A 99 4.06 -3.16 -6.47
CA VAL A 99 3.25 -2.30 -5.62
C VAL A 99 3.34 -0.86 -6.11
N PRO A 100 2.24 -0.25 -6.56
CA PRO A 100 2.20 1.19 -6.82
C PRO A 100 2.15 1.93 -5.48
N ILE A 101 3.15 2.77 -5.24
CA ILE A 101 3.33 3.52 -4.00
C ILE A 101 2.89 4.97 -4.23
N TRP A 102 1.75 5.32 -3.65
CA TRP A 102 1.35 6.71 -3.45
C TRP A 102 1.86 7.19 -2.10
N TYR A 103 2.45 8.37 -2.05
CA TYR A 103 3.00 8.90 -0.82
C TYR A 103 3.02 10.43 -0.83
N THR A 104 3.08 10.98 0.38
CA THR A 104 3.28 12.41 0.62
C THR A 104 4.56 12.63 1.41
N ILE A 105 5.22 13.77 1.16
CA ILE A 105 6.29 14.29 2.00
C ILE A 105 5.79 15.61 2.60
N ASP A 106 5.73 15.71 3.93
CA ASP A 106 5.21 16.89 4.64
C ASP A 106 3.81 17.35 4.20
N GLY A 107 2.97 16.39 3.77
CA GLY A 107 1.62 16.63 3.28
C GLY A 107 1.54 17.03 1.80
N GLU A 108 2.66 17.20 1.11
CA GLU A 108 2.70 17.40 -0.33
C GLU A 108 2.68 16.06 -1.07
N SER A 109 1.80 15.92 -2.06
CA SER A 109 1.69 14.70 -2.86
C SER A 109 2.84 14.57 -3.84
N HIS A 110 3.46 13.40 -3.87
CA HIS A 110 4.48 13.06 -4.87
C HIS A 110 3.93 12.17 -5.98
N PRO A 111 4.59 12.13 -7.16
CA PRO A 111 4.27 11.17 -8.19
C PRO A 111 4.37 9.73 -7.67
N MET A 112 3.45 8.87 -8.12
CA MET A 112 3.48 7.45 -7.79
C MET A 112 4.80 6.81 -8.23
N THR A 113 5.36 5.97 -7.36
CA THR A 113 6.56 5.18 -7.66
C THR A 113 6.27 3.69 -7.52
N TRP A 114 7.06 2.85 -8.17
CA TRP A 114 6.92 1.40 -8.08
C TRP A 114 7.83 0.80 -7.01
N LEU A 115 7.29 -0.15 -6.24
CA LEU A 115 8.05 -1.01 -5.34
C LEU A 115 7.94 -2.47 -5.82
N HIS A 116 9.05 -3.01 -6.35
CA HIS A 116 9.15 -4.42 -6.75
C HIS A 116 9.79 -5.30 -5.67
N THR A 117 10.85 -4.82 -5.01
CA THR A 117 11.47 -5.54 -3.88
C THR A 117 11.78 -4.57 -2.76
N GLU A 118 12.67 -3.63 -3.05
CA GLU A 118 13.09 -2.54 -2.18
C GLU A 118 13.21 -1.27 -3.04
N SER A 119 13.02 -0.11 -2.41
CA SER A 119 13.16 1.20 -3.05
C SER A 119 13.60 2.21 -2.00
N GLU A 120 14.44 3.17 -2.38
CA GLU A 120 14.87 4.25 -1.49
C GLU A 120 14.21 5.56 -1.91
N LEU A 121 13.56 6.23 -0.97
CA LEU A 121 13.04 7.58 -1.15
C LEU A 121 13.98 8.55 -0.43
N ASN A 122 14.78 9.28 -1.21
CA ASN A 122 15.66 10.31 -0.69
C ASN A 122 14.85 11.54 -0.29
N LEU A 123 15.02 11.99 0.95
CA LEU A 123 14.38 13.19 1.47
C LEU A 123 15.35 14.36 1.37
N SER A 124 14.80 15.56 1.17
CA SER A 124 15.63 16.77 1.13
C SER A 124 16.10 17.15 2.53
N ASN A 125 15.31 16.82 3.55
CA ASN A 125 15.63 17.04 4.95
C ASN A 125 15.21 15.80 5.78
N SER A 126 16.06 15.40 6.72
CA SER A 126 15.83 14.20 7.54
C SER A 126 14.62 14.31 8.48
N LYS A 127 14.13 15.54 8.70
CA LYS A 127 12.92 15.80 9.48
C LYS A 127 11.64 15.62 8.69
N ASP A 128 11.71 15.48 7.38
CA ASP A 128 10.53 15.41 6.53
C ASP A 128 9.72 14.15 6.86
N LEU A 129 8.40 14.32 6.97
CA LEU A 129 7.44 13.27 7.26
C LEU A 129 7.08 12.53 5.98
N VAL A 130 7.35 11.22 5.91
CA VAL A 130 6.88 10.39 4.79
C VAL A 130 5.64 9.62 5.19
N PHE A 131 4.55 9.84 4.45
CA PHE A 131 3.32 9.08 4.62
C PHE A 131 3.04 8.27 3.36
N VAL A 132 3.10 6.94 3.46
CA VAL A 132 2.88 5.99 2.38
C VAL A 132 1.43 5.50 2.37
N ASN A 133 0.92 5.20 1.17
CA ASN A 133 -0.48 4.90 0.87
C ASN A 133 -1.41 6.07 1.24
N SER A 134 -1.00 7.29 0.89
CA SER A 134 -1.85 8.48 1.02
C SER A 134 -3.16 8.27 0.27
N ASP A 135 -4.28 8.61 0.90
CA ASP A 135 -5.65 8.37 0.44
C ASP A 135 -6.05 6.89 0.28
N SER A 136 -5.20 5.96 0.75
CA SER A 136 -5.51 4.53 0.81
C SER A 136 -5.94 3.92 -0.54
N ASP A 137 -5.35 4.42 -1.63
CA ASP A 137 -5.65 3.96 -2.99
C ASP A 137 -5.05 2.57 -3.28
N GLY A 138 -4.01 2.18 -2.54
CA GLY A 138 -3.34 0.90 -2.69
C GLY A 138 -3.92 -0.23 -1.84
N PHE A 139 -3.98 -1.43 -2.41
CA PHE A 139 -4.36 -2.67 -1.71
C PHE A 139 -3.17 -3.30 -0.97
N TYR A 140 -2.61 -2.57 -0.02
CA TYR A 140 -1.52 -3.02 0.83
C TYR A 140 -1.58 -2.33 2.19
N ARG A 141 -0.94 -2.93 3.20
CA ARG A 141 -0.80 -2.32 4.53
C ARG A 141 0.56 -1.66 4.65
N VAL A 142 0.67 -0.65 5.50
CA VAL A 142 1.93 0.04 5.76
C VAL A 142 2.38 -0.20 7.19
N LYS A 143 3.66 -0.52 7.37
CA LYS A 143 4.32 -0.60 8.66
C LYS A 143 5.43 0.44 8.71
N TYR A 144 5.33 1.37 9.63
CA TYR A 144 6.36 2.38 9.88
C TYR A 144 7.29 1.90 10.99
N ASP A 145 8.54 2.36 10.97
CA ASP A 145 9.43 2.25 12.12
C ASP A 145 9.07 3.27 13.22
N ASP A 146 9.69 3.14 14.39
CA ASP A 146 9.37 3.96 15.55
C ASP A 146 9.61 5.46 15.29
N GLU A 147 10.63 5.81 14.50
CA GLU A 147 10.94 7.21 14.17
C GLU A 147 9.87 7.84 13.28
N GLN A 148 9.46 7.17 12.19
CA GLN A 148 8.38 7.67 11.34
C GLN A 148 7.05 7.66 12.09
N MET A 149 6.76 6.64 12.90
CA MET A 149 5.56 6.63 13.74
C MET A 149 5.51 7.85 14.67
N ALA A 150 6.62 8.18 15.33
CA ALA A 150 6.69 9.36 16.19
C ALA A 150 6.43 10.67 15.40
N LYS A 151 7.00 10.81 14.20
CA LYS A 151 6.76 11.98 13.32
C LYS A 151 5.28 12.06 12.90
N ILE A 152 4.67 10.95 12.48
CA ILE A 152 3.25 10.90 12.10
C ILE A 152 2.38 11.29 13.30
N ASN A 153 2.66 10.74 14.48
CA ASN A 153 1.89 11.01 15.69
C ASN A 153 1.99 12.48 16.11
N GLN A 154 3.20 13.05 16.04
CA GLN A 154 3.42 14.47 16.28
C GLN A 154 2.62 15.34 15.31
N GLN A 155 2.62 15.02 14.01
CA GLN A 155 1.81 15.73 13.01
C GLN A 155 0.30 15.62 13.32
N LEU A 156 -0.18 14.44 13.72
CA LEU A 156 -1.60 14.23 14.07
C LEU A 156 -2.03 15.03 15.31
N VAL A 157 -1.14 15.23 16.28
CA VAL A 157 -1.38 16.07 17.45
C VAL A 157 -1.35 17.55 17.12
N GLN A 158 -0.37 17.97 16.31
CA GLN A 158 -0.19 19.38 15.95
C GLN A 158 -1.28 19.87 14.99
N ASP A 159 -1.53 19.13 13.91
CA ASP A 159 -2.54 19.42 12.91
C ASP A 159 -2.89 18.15 12.12
N HIS A 160 -3.93 17.45 12.57
CA HIS A 160 -4.40 16.24 11.91
C HIS A 160 -4.98 16.50 10.50
N SER A 161 -5.28 17.74 10.13
CA SER A 161 -5.87 18.08 8.82
C SER A 161 -4.87 17.93 7.67
N LYS A 162 -3.57 17.98 7.97
CA LYS A 162 -2.47 17.74 7.02
C LYS A 162 -2.43 16.32 6.48
N ILE A 163 -3.03 15.36 7.20
CA ILE A 163 -3.18 13.98 6.74
C ILE A 163 -4.65 13.75 6.43
N ALA A 164 -4.99 13.35 5.20
CA ALA A 164 -6.37 13.13 4.80
C ALA A 164 -7.11 12.14 5.73
N SER A 165 -8.41 12.32 5.90
CA SER A 165 -9.20 11.52 6.86
C SER A 165 -9.11 10.01 6.61
N ARG A 166 -9.07 9.61 5.34
CA ARG A 166 -8.96 8.19 4.95
C ARG A 166 -7.57 7.64 5.27
N SER A 167 -6.51 8.41 5.03
CA SER A 167 -5.14 8.08 5.42
C SER A 167 -5.01 7.86 6.93
N ARG A 168 -5.61 8.73 7.75
CA ARG A 168 -5.61 8.56 9.23
C ARG A 168 -6.32 7.27 9.65
N ALA A 169 -7.47 6.98 9.03
CA ALA A 169 -8.23 5.75 9.27
C ALA A 169 -7.39 4.50 8.99
N ARG A 170 -6.72 4.50 7.83
CA ARG A 170 -5.85 3.40 7.40
C ARG A 170 -4.64 3.25 8.31
N TYR A 171 -4.00 4.35 8.70
CA TYR A 171 -2.86 4.31 9.62
C TYR A 171 -3.21 3.65 10.96
N ILE A 172 -4.37 3.99 11.54
CA ILE A 172 -4.88 3.34 12.75
C ILE A 172 -5.10 1.84 12.50
N ASP A 173 -5.86 1.49 11.47
CA ASP A 173 -6.21 0.09 11.15
C ASP A 173 -4.96 -0.78 10.91
N ASP A 174 -3.98 -0.24 10.19
CA ASP A 174 -2.70 -0.89 9.93
C ASP A 174 -1.92 -1.06 11.23
N ALA A 175 -1.79 -0.02 12.06
CA ALA A 175 -1.07 -0.09 13.33
C ALA A 175 -1.66 -1.16 14.27
N PHE A 176 -2.98 -1.18 14.46
CA PHE A 176 -3.65 -2.21 15.27
C PHE A 176 -3.46 -3.61 14.70
N THR A 177 -3.52 -3.76 13.37
CA THR A 177 -3.28 -5.05 12.71
C THR A 177 -1.83 -5.53 12.91
N MET A 178 -0.85 -4.62 12.81
CA MET A 178 0.57 -4.96 13.04
C MET A 178 0.81 -5.32 14.50
N ALA A 179 0.18 -4.64 15.46
CA ALA A 179 0.29 -4.98 16.88
C ALA A 179 -0.35 -6.34 17.19
N GLN A 180 -1.51 -6.63 16.60
CA GLN A 180 -2.16 -7.95 16.72
C GLN A 180 -1.28 -9.07 16.16
N ALA A 181 -0.56 -8.79 15.08
CA ALA A 181 0.39 -9.72 14.48
C ALA A 181 1.74 -9.79 15.21
N GLY A 182 1.92 -9.05 16.33
CA GLY A 182 3.16 -8.99 17.08
C GLY A 182 4.32 -8.29 16.36
N GLN A 183 4.04 -7.54 15.30
CA GLN A 183 5.07 -6.87 14.48
C GLN A 183 5.44 -5.47 14.99
N ILE A 184 4.59 -4.86 15.82
CA ILE A 184 4.86 -3.63 16.58
C ILE A 184 4.29 -3.77 18.00
N SER A 185 4.73 -2.92 18.94
CA SER A 185 4.22 -2.96 20.31
C SER A 185 2.80 -2.36 20.40
N TYR A 186 1.95 -2.92 21.27
CA TYR A 186 0.66 -2.29 21.60
C TYR A 186 0.83 -0.94 22.31
N GLU A 187 1.96 -0.72 22.98
CA GLU A 187 2.28 0.56 23.62
C GLU A 187 2.36 1.69 22.59
N ASN A 188 3.09 1.47 21.48
CA ASN A 188 3.19 2.41 20.37
C ASN A 188 1.80 2.74 19.81
N VAL A 189 0.94 1.75 19.63
CA VAL A 189 -0.42 1.93 19.11
C VAL A 189 -1.33 2.66 20.09
N LEU A 190 -1.23 2.36 21.39
CA LEU A 190 -2.06 3.00 22.41
C LEU A 190 -1.66 4.46 22.65
N GLU A 191 -0.37 4.79 22.52
CA GLU A 191 0.09 6.18 22.52
C GLU A 191 -0.60 7.00 21.41
N MET A 192 -0.72 6.45 20.20
CA MET A 192 -1.46 7.10 19.11
C MET A 192 -2.92 7.40 19.48
N SER A 193 -3.58 6.45 20.16
CA SER A 193 -5.00 6.52 20.50
C SER A 193 -5.34 7.48 21.65
N ARG A 194 -4.33 7.96 22.40
CA ARG A 194 -4.52 8.83 23.58
C ARG A 194 -4.86 10.29 23.26
N HIS A 195 -4.74 10.69 22.00
CA HIS A 195 -4.92 12.08 21.60
C HIS A 195 -6.35 12.39 21.10
N GLU A 196 -6.81 13.63 21.30
CA GLU A 196 -8.20 14.06 21.06
C GLU A 196 -8.70 13.81 19.63
N TRP A 197 -7.79 13.76 18.64
CA TRP A 197 -8.13 13.43 17.26
C TRP A 197 -8.70 12.00 17.11
N PHE A 198 -8.29 11.06 17.96
CA PHE A 198 -8.79 9.68 17.97
C PHE A 198 -10.23 9.60 18.49
N ALA A 199 -10.60 10.44 19.47
CA ALA A 199 -11.99 10.55 19.93
C ALA A 199 -12.92 11.06 18.83
N TYR A 200 -12.43 11.93 17.95
CA TYR A 200 -13.14 12.39 16.76
C TYR A 200 -13.34 11.24 15.75
N TYR A 201 -12.32 10.40 15.56
CA TYR A 201 -12.41 9.19 14.73
C TYR A 201 -13.49 8.22 15.25
N CYS A 202 -13.50 7.89 16.54
CA CYS A 202 -14.51 7.00 17.12
C CYS A 202 -15.96 7.55 17.02
N ARG A 203 -16.14 8.87 16.93
CA ARG A 203 -17.47 9.49 16.74
C ARG A 203 -17.98 9.34 15.31
N ILE A 204 -17.10 9.32 14.30
CA ILE A 204 -17.49 9.21 12.88
C ILE A 204 -17.96 7.78 12.54
N PHE A 205 -17.47 6.75 13.22
CA PHE A 205 -17.86 5.35 12.99
C PHE A 205 -19.02 4.85 13.88
N ARG A 206 -19.67 5.74 14.64
CA ARG A 206 -20.88 5.44 15.42
C ARG A 206 -22.18 5.96 14.80
N GLY A 207 -22.15 6.35 13.52
CA GLY A 207 -23.32 6.78 12.74
C GLY A 207 -23.81 5.70 11.80
#